data_AF-A0A962FGJ9-F1
#
_entry.id   AF-A0A962FGJ9-F1
#
_cell.length_a   1.000
_cell.length_b   1.000
_cell.length_c   1.000
_cell.angle_alpha   90.00
_cell.angle_beta   90.00
_cell.angle_gamma   90.00
#
_symmetry.space_group_name_H-M   'P 1'
#
loop_
_entity.id
_entity.type
_entity.pdbx_description
1 polymer ?
#
loop_
_entity_poly.entity_id
_entity_poly.type
_entity_poly.pdbx_seq_one_letter_code
_entity_poly.pdbx_strand_id
1 'polypeptide(L)'
;MNFDDTPQEAEFRAIARKWIEANRPDDLMRDLAAADEIKDRDQRTAALVKAAKAWQKKKADAGFACLTWPKEYGGRAATPIQRVIWDQEEGKYG
;
A
#
# COMPACT_ATOMS: atom_id res chain seq x y z
N MET A 1 12.06 20.85 -17.18
CA MET A 1 11.71 19.47 -16.74
C MET A 1 10.22 19.29 -16.98
N ASN A 2 9.82 18.26 -17.72
CA ASN A 2 8.41 17.89 -17.88
C ASN A 2 8.02 17.02 -16.69
N PHE A 3 7.03 17.45 -15.91
CA PHE A 3 6.50 16.74 -14.74
C PHE A 3 5.13 16.10 -15.03
N ASP A 4 4.64 16.22 -16.27
CA ASP A 4 3.40 15.62 -16.70
C ASP A 4 3.56 14.11 -16.86
N ASP A 5 2.64 13.37 -16.25
CA ASP A 5 2.51 11.94 -16.44
C ASP A 5 2.21 11.66 -17.92
N THR A 6 2.93 10.72 -18.50
CA THR A 6 2.56 10.09 -19.76
C THR A 6 1.18 9.42 -19.62
N PRO A 7 0.46 9.17 -20.74
CA PRO A 7 -0.85 8.51 -20.70
C PRO A 7 -0.84 7.19 -19.90
N GLN A 8 0.24 6.42 -20.02
CA GLN A 8 0.41 5.13 -19.34
C GLN A 8 0.63 5.28 -17.82
N GLU A 9 1.30 6.36 -17.40
CA GLU A 9 1.48 6.71 -15.99
C GLU A 9 0.18 7.22 -15.36
N ALA A 10 -0.59 8.02 -16.11
CA ALA A 10 -1.90 8.49 -15.67
C ALA A 10 -2.91 7.34 -15.50
N GLU A 11 -2.92 6.36 -16.41
CA GLU A 11 -3.71 5.13 -16.26
C GLU A 11 -3.29 4.34 -15.02
N PHE A 12 -1.98 4.19 -14.79
CA PHE A 12 -1.48 3.52 -13.59
C PHE A 12 -1.90 4.25 -12.31
N ARG A 13 -1.83 5.59 -12.28
CA ARG A 13 -2.29 6.39 -11.14
C ARG A 13 -3.78 6.15 -10.87
N ALA A 14 -4.62 6.10 -11.91
CA ALA A 14 -6.04 5.83 -11.75
C ALA A 14 -6.30 4.44 -11.16
N ILE A 15 -5.56 3.42 -11.61
CA ILE A 15 -5.66 2.05 -11.09
C ILE A 15 -5.18 1.99 -9.63
N ALA A 16 -4.04 2.60 -9.32
CA ALA A 16 -3.49 2.67 -7.97
C ALA A 16 -4.49 3.34 -7.03
N ARG A 17 -5.00 4.52 -7.41
CA ARG A 17 -6.00 5.26 -6.65
C ARG A 17 -7.26 4.44 -6.43
N LYS A 18 -7.85 3.86 -7.47
CA LYS A 18 -9.06 3.05 -7.35
C LYS A 18 -8.85 1.85 -6.40
N TRP A 19 -7.69 1.21 -6.46
CA TRP A 19 -7.38 0.12 -5.55
C TRP A 19 -7.21 0.61 -4.11
N ILE A 20 -6.47 1.71 -3.90
CA ILE A 20 -6.27 2.30 -2.58
C ILE A 20 -7.59 2.78 -1.99
N GLU A 21 -8.48 3.39 -2.79
CA GLU A 21 -9.83 3.80 -2.37
C GLU A 21 -10.72 2.60 -2.00
N ALA A 22 -10.63 1.50 -2.75
CA ALA A 22 -11.38 0.28 -2.44
C ALA A 22 -10.80 -0.50 -1.25
N ASN A 23 -9.49 -0.38 -1.02
CA ASN A 23 -8.76 -1.08 0.03
C ASN A 23 -8.21 -0.11 1.06
N ARG A 24 -8.92 1.00 1.33
CA ARG A 24 -8.40 2.06 2.19
C ARG A 24 -7.93 1.47 3.52
N PRO A 25 -6.83 1.99 4.07
CA PRO A 25 -6.35 1.53 5.35
C PRO A 25 -7.25 1.99 6.51
N ASP A 26 -8.54 2.30 6.32
CA ASP A 26 -9.45 2.67 7.42
C ASP A 26 -9.52 1.56 8.49
N ASP A 27 -9.61 0.30 8.08
CA ASP A 27 -9.51 -0.85 9.00
C ASP A 27 -8.15 -0.89 9.69
N LEU A 28 -7.07 -0.64 8.96
CA LEU A 28 -5.70 -0.63 9.48
C LEU A 28 -5.50 0.51 10.47
N MET A 29 -5.95 1.72 10.16
CA MET A 29 -5.88 2.90 11.02
C MET A 29 -6.67 2.68 12.30
N ARG A 30 -7.84 2.04 12.19
CA ARG A 30 -8.64 1.64 13.36
C ARG A 30 -7.90 0.61 14.21
N ASP A 31 -7.33 -0.43 13.61
CA ASP A 31 -6.55 -1.45 14.32
C ASP A 31 -5.27 -0.87 14.95
N LEU A 32 -4.59 0.06 14.28
CA LEU A 32 -3.40 0.75 14.79
C LEU A 32 -3.76 1.69 15.94
N ALA A 33 -4.87 2.43 15.84
CA ALA A 33 -5.38 3.29 16.91
C ALA A 33 -5.77 2.45 18.14
N ALA A 34 -6.50 1.35 17.94
CA ALA A 34 -6.87 0.43 19.01
C ALA A 34 -5.64 -0.21 19.67
N ALA A 35 -4.58 -0.48 18.91
CA ALA A 35 -3.33 -0.98 19.44
C ALA A 35 -2.57 0.05 20.28
N ASP A 36 -2.67 1.34 19.95
CA ASP A 36 -2.01 2.42 20.71
C ASP A 36 -2.66 2.67 22.08
N GLU A 37 -3.95 2.35 22.22
CA GLU A 37 -4.68 2.39 23.50
C GLU A 37 -4.24 1.29 24.49
N ILE A 38 -3.51 0.27 24.02
CA ILE A 38 -3.02 -0.83 24.86
C ILE A 38 -1.83 -0.35 25.70
N LYS A 39 -2.00 -0.34 27.03
CA LYS A 39 -0.95 0.08 27.98
C LYS A 39 0.18 -0.93 28.14
N ASP A 40 -0.11 -2.21 27.94
CA ASP A 40 0.89 -3.28 27.98
C ASP A 40 1.73 -3.29 26.69
N ARG A 41 3.06 -3.19 26.83
CA ARG A 41 3.95 -3.08 25.66
C ARG A 41 3.91 -4.32 24.77
N ASP A 42 3.89 -5.51 25.35
CA ASP A 42 3.95 -6.76 24.59
C ASP A 42 2.65 -6.96 23.80
N GLN A 43 1.50 -6.73 24.44
CA GLN A 43 0.20 -6.77 23.77
C GLN A 43 0.05 -5.68 22.71
N ARG A 44 0.52 -4.45 22.98
CA ARG A 44 0.55 -3.38 21.98
C ARG A 44 1.38 -3.77 20.78
N THR A 45 2.58 -4.29 21.00
CA THR A 45 3.49 -4.70 19.92
C THR A 45 2.86 -5.82 19.10
N ALA A 46 2.25 -6.82 19.75
CA ALA A 46 1.54 -7.90 19.09
C ALA A 46 0.37 -7.40 18.23
N ALA A 47 -0.42 -6.44 18.75
CA ALA A 47 -1.54 -5.85 18.02
C ALA A 47 -1.08 -5.02 16.80
N LEU A 48 -0.04 -4.18 16.96
CA LEU A 48 0.56 -3.43 15.86
C LEU A 48 1.11 -4.35 14.76
N VAL A 49 1.82 -5.41 15.15
CA VAL A 49 2.37 -6.40 14.20
C VAL A 49 1.24 -7.14 13.47
N LYS A 50 0.15 -7.47 14.16
CA LYS A 50 -1.02 -8.13 13.55
C LYS A 50 -1.68 -7.23 12.50
N ALA A 51 -1.91 -5.96 12.85
CA ALA A 51 -2.47 -4.96 11.94
C ALA A 51 -1.58 -4.76 10.70
N ALA A 52 -0.26 -4.57 10.92
CA ALA A 52 0.71 -4.44 9.85
C ALA A 52 0.76 -5.69 8.93
N LYS A 53 0.70 -6.90 9.49
CA LYS A 53 0.65 -8.14 8.71
C LYS A 53 -0.61 -8.25 7.86
N ALA A 54 -1.77 -7.88 8.39
CA ALA A 54 -3.02 -7.88 7.63
C ALA A 54 -2.93 -6.93 6.42
N TRP A 55 -2.34 -5.75 6.63
CA TRP A 55 -2.12 -4.78 5.57
C TRP A 55 -1.13 -5.25 4.51
N GLN A 56 0.03 -5.75 4.93
CA GLN A 56 1.03 -6.32 4.01
C GLN A 56 0.45 -7.50 3.21
N LYS A 57 -0.42 -8.32 3.82
CA LYS A 57 -1.11 -9.40 3.11
C LYS A 57 -2.07 -8.87 2.04
N LYS A 58 -2.87 -7.83 2.33
CA LYS A 58 -3.74 -7.18 1.33
C LYS A 58 -2.92 -6.61 0.17
N LYS A 59 -1.78 -5.96 0.46
CA LYS A 59 -0.85 -5.45 -0.57
C LYS A 59 -0.25 -6.58 -1.41
N ALA A 60 0.13 -7.71 -0.79
CA ALA A 60 0.69 -8.85 -1.48
C ALA A 60 -0.34 -9.53 -2.40
N ASP A 61 -1.56 -9.75 -1.91
CA ASP A 61 -2.66 -10.34 -2.68
C ASP A 61 -3.01 -9.51 -3.93
N ALA A 62 -2.93 -8.19 -3.80
CA ALA A 62 -3.16 -7.27 -4.91
C ALA A 62 -1.94 -7.03 -5.82
N GLY A 63 -0.81 -7.70 -5.58
CA GLY A 63 0.41 -7.57 -6.38
C GLY A 63 1.16 -6.24 -6.19
N PHE A 64 0.88 -5.52 -5.11
CA PHE A 64 1.57 -4.26 -4.77
C PHE A 64 2.81 -4.46 -3.89
N ALA A 65 2.94 -5.61 -3.21
CA ALA A 65 4.13 -5.90 -2.38
C ALA A 65 5.42 -6.05 -3.21
N CYS A 66 5.31 -6.52 -4.45
CA CYS A 66 6.44 -6.71 -5.37
C CYS A 66 6.19 -6.01 -6.71
N LEU A 67 5.89 -4.71 -6.66
CA LEU A 67 5.61 -3.87 -7.84
C LEU A 67 6.63 -4.09 -8.98
N THR A 68 7.93 -4.12 -8.66
CA THR A 68 9.01 -4.22 -9.64
C THR A 68 9.31 -5.63 -10.12
N TRP A 69 8.74 -6.67 -9.51
CA TRP A 69 8.98 -8.05 -9.93
C TRP A 69 8.20 -8.39 -11.21
N PRO A 70 8.70 -9.32 -12.04
CA PRO A 70 7.94 -9.79 -13.19
C PRO A 70 6.61 -10.41 -12.78
N LYS A 71 5.60 -10.31 -13.66
CA LYS A 71 4.26 -10.90 -13.44
C LYS A 71 4.30 -12.41 -13.18
N GLU A 72 5.27 -13.09 -13.78
CA GLU A 72 5.50 -14.54 -13.61
C GLU A 72 5.85 -14.93 -12.17
N TYR A 73 6.37 -13.98 -11.37
CA TYR A 73 6.70 -14.18 -9.96
C TYR A 73 5.70 -13.49 -9.02
N GLY A 74 4.50 -13.15 -9.51
CA GLY A 74 3.47 -12.46 -8.73
C GLY A 74 3.70 -10.95 -8.54
N GLY A 75 4.67 -10.37 -9.26
CA GLY A 75 4.88 -8.93 -9.30
C GLY A 75 4.03 -8.22 -10.35
N ARG A 76 4.16 -6.89 -10.45
CA ARG A 76 3.38 -6.09 -11.41
C ARG A 76 4.16 -5.71 -12.67
N ALA A 77 5.44 -6.05 -12.74
CA ALA A 77 6.40 -5.56 -13.73
C ALA A 77 6.37 -4.03 -13.87
N ALA A 78 6.14 -3.35 -12.74
CA ALA A 78 5.97 -1.91 -12.71
C ALA A 78 7.30 -1.21 -12.99
N THR A 79 7.23 -0.14 -13.78
CA THR A 79 8.38 0.71 -14.07
C THR A 79 8.79 1.49 -12.82
N PRO A 80 10.04 2.01 -12.75
CA PRO A 80 10.49 2.84 -11.63
C PRO A 80 9.57 4.03 -11.34
N ILE A 81 9.03 4.65 -12.39
CA ILE A 81 8.11 5.79 -12.27
C ILE A 81 6.72 5.35 -11.78
N GLN A 82 6.22 4.17 -12.17
CA GLN A 82 4.99 3.60 -11.60
C GLN A 82 5.16 3.27 -10.11
N ARG A 83 6.33 2.82 -9.68
CA ARG A 83 6.63 2.67 -8.25
C ARG A 83 6.55 4.02 -7.52
N VAL A 84 7.12 5.09 -8.08
CA VAL A 84 7.03 6.44 -7.50
C VAL A 84 5.58 6.92 -7.44
N ILE A 85 4.78 6.71 -8.49
CA ILE A 85 3.35 7.05 -8.50
C ILE A 85 2.60 6.27 -7.42
N TRP A 86 2.91 4.99 -7.25
CA TRP A 86 2.36 4.18 -6.17
C TRP A 86 2.72 4.75 -4.80
N ASP A 87 3.99 5.02 -4.54
CA ASP A 87 4.46 5.59 -3.26
C ASP A 87 3.79 6.95 -2.97
N GLN A 88 3.59 7.78 -4.00
CA GLN A 88 2.87 9.06 -3.87
C GLN A 88 1.38 8.90 -3.57
N GLU A 89 0.70 7.96 -4.23
CA GLU A 89 -0.72 7.72 -3.96
C GLU A 89 -0.89 7.02 -2.61
N GLU A 90 -0.01 6.09 -2.22
CA GLU A 90 -0.02 5.43 -0.91
C GLU A 90 0.24 6.43 0.22
N GLY A 91 1.23 7.31 0.07
CA GLY A 91 1.58 8.32 1.08
C GLY A 91 0.48 9.34 1.36
N LYS A 92 -0.54 9.47 0.50
CA LYS A 92 -1.73 10.28 0.80
C LYS A 92 -2.63 9.66 1.87
N TYR A 93 -2.52 8.35 2.09
CA TYR A 93 -3.39 7.59 2.98
C TYR A 93 -2.70 7.10 4.26
N GLY A 94 -1.40 7.35 4.46
CA GLY A 94 -0.71 7.07 5.73
C GLY A 94 0.72 6.60 5.56
#